data_AF-A0A5C8J3K0-F1
#
_entry.id   AF-A0A5C8J3K0-F1
#
_cell.length_a   1.000
_cell.length_b   1.000
_cell.length_c   1.000
_cell.angle_alpha   90.00
_cell.angle_beta   90.00
_cell.angle_gamma   90.00
#
_symmetry.space_group_name_H-M   'P 1'
#
loop_
_entity.id
_entity.type
_entity.pdbx_description
1 polymer ?
#
loop_
_entity_poly.entity_id
_entity_poly.type
_entity_poly.pdbx_seq_one_letter_code
_entity_poly.pdbx_strand_id
1 'polypeptide(L)'
;MRYGTRTHSRRRWSRQGRRPCCQLRLGYEWAYLYVALCPFTGDVFAMLLPHLDKAGFGVFLRELELHLREKGAGPVLLIGDGAAAHTAQPWEQYGLDWQRLPTACPELNPVERFFEELRKWTANQVFADLQQIEKLLESLVRGYMQQPEAVKQLTLFPYIAKCV
;
A
#
# COMPACT_ATOMS: atom_id res chain seq x y z
N MET A 1 3.62 -0.70 3.06
CA MET A 1 3.05 -0.80 4.42
C MET A 1 3.64 -1.98 5.19
N ARG A 2 4.21 -1.76 6.38
CA ARG A 2 4.56 -2.85 7.31
C ARG A 2 3.30 -3.47 7.91
N TYR A 3 3.25 -4.79 7.98
CA TYR A 3 2.22 -5.56 8.70
C TYR A 3 2.90 -6.65 9.54
N GLY A 4 2.18 -7.24 10.51
CA GLY A 4 2.76 -8.26 11.37
C GLY A 4 1.85 -8.73 12.48
N THR A 5 2.40 -9.54 13.39
CA THR A 5 1.64 -10.14 14.51
C THR A 5 1.42 -9.17 15.68
N ARG A 6 1.99 -7.96 15.60
CA ARG A 6 1.72 -6.88 16.56
C ARG A 6 0.35 -6.28 16.33
N THR A 7 -0.52 -6.35 17.34
CA THR A 7 -1.84 -5.73 17.28
C THR A 7 -1.72 -4.20 17.24
N HIS A 8 -2.35 -3.60 16.23
CA HIS A 8 -2.53 -2.16 16.14
C HIS A 8 -3.89 -1.76 16.72
N SER A 9 -3.88 -1.18 17.92
CA SER A 9 -5.10 -0.70 18.57
C SER A 9 -5.57 0.62 17.95
N ARG A 10 -6.85 0.69 17.55
CA ARG A 10 -7.52 1.91 17.10
C ARG A 10 -8.77 2.16 17.93
N ARG A 11 -9.11 3.45 18.09
CA ARG A 11 -10.34 3.87 18.77
C ARG A 11 -11.57 3.25 18.09
N ARG A 12 -12.54 2.83 18.90
CA ARG A 12 -13.84 2.31 18.46
C ARG A 12 -14.95 3.03 19.20
N TRP A 13 -16.05 3.27 18.50
CA TRP A 13 -17.28 3.72 19.13
C TRP A 13 -17.89 2.58 19.94
N SER A 14 -18.32 2.89 21.17
CA SER A 14 -19.03 1.99 22.06
C SER A 14 -20.19 2.74 22.73
N ARG A 15 -21.16 1.99 23.26
CA ARG A 15 -22.25 2.59 24.02
C ARG A 15 -21.69 3.38 25.21
N GLN A 16 -22.30 4.52 25.52
CA GLN A 16 -21.97 5.30 26.71
C GLN A 16 -21.97 4.40 27.96
N GLY A 17 -20.96 4.58 28.82
CA GLY A 17 -20.73 3.75 30.01
C GLY A 17 -20.06 2.40 29.76
N ARG A 18 -19.75 2.03 28.51
CA ARG A 18 -19.01 0.80 28.18
C ARG A 18 -17.68 1.14 27.52
N ARG A 19 -16.56 0.73 28.13
CA ARG A 19 -15.23 0.85 27.52
C ARG A 19 -15.05 -0.24 26.46
N PRO A 20 -14.59 0.09 25.23
CA PRO A 20 -14.29 -0.92 24.24
C PRO A 20 -13.06 -1.73 24.67
N CYS A 21 -13.16 -3.05 24.62
CA CYS A 21 -12.04 -3.96 24.86
C CYS A 21 -11.49 -4.48 23.53
N CYS A 22 -10.18 -4.68 23.46
CA CYS A 22 -9.51 -5.40 22.38
C CYS A 22 -8.45 -6.31 22.97
N GLN A 23 -8.34 -7.53 22.44
CA GLN A 23 -7.18 -8.37 22.73
C GLN A 23 -5.94 -7.73 22.09
N LEU A 24 -4.82 -7.79 22.79
CA LEU A 24 -3.55 -7.21 22.36
C LEU A 24 -2.51 -8.32 22.31
N ARG A 25 -1.83 -8.46 21.17
CA ARG A 25 -0.59 -9.22 21.05
C ARG A 25 0.55 -8.27 20.73
N LEU A 26 1.67 -8.39 21.45
CA LEU A 26 2.85 -7.56 21.17
C LEU A 26 3.49 -7.90 19.83
N GLY A 27 3.66 -9.19 19.52
CA GLY A 27 4.08 -9.71 18.19
C GLY A 27 5.44 -9.21 17.70
N TYR A 28 6.30 -10.13 17.24
CA TYR A 28 7.65 -9.79 16.76
C TYR A 28 7.91 -10.31 15.35
N GLU A 29 6.87 -10.69 14.63
CA GLU A 29 6.95 -11.08 13.23
C GLU A 29 6.32 -9.99 12.38
N TRP A 30 6.98 -9.63 11.28
CA TRP A 30 6.48 -8.63 10.35
C TRP A 30 7.00 -8.88 8.94
N ALA A 31 6.25 -8.34 7.98
CA ALA A 31 6.62 -8.28 6.58
C ALA A 31 6.01 -7.00 5.98
N TYR A 32 6.13 -6.84 4.66
CA TYR A 32 5.81 -5.59 3.96
C TYR A 32 4.88 -5.84 2.78
N LEU A 33 3.84 -5.03 2.70
CA LEU A 33 2.97 -4.92 1.54
C LEU A 33 3.44 -3.75 0.69
N TYR A 34 3.91 -4.04 -0.51
CA TYR A 34 4.27 -3.06 -1.53
C TYR A 34 3.04 -2.82 -2.40
N VAL A 35 2.74 -1.55 -2.71
CA VAL A 35 1.61 -1.17 -3.56
C VAL A 35 2.03 -0.04 -4.47
N ALA A 36 1.71 -0.19 -5.76
CA ALA A 36 1.63 0.88 -6.72
C ALA A 36 0.17 0.97 -7.16
N LEU A 37 -0.34 2.19 -7.34
CA LEU A 37 -1.70 2.40 -7.81
C LEU A 37 -1.77 3.61 -8.73
N CYS A 38 -2.69 3.59 -9.68
CA CYS A 38 -2.96 4.72 -10.56
C CYS A 38 -4.28 5.38 -10.16
N PRO A 39 -4.25 6.61 -9.60
CA PRO A 39 -5.47 7.31 -9.17
C PRO A 39 -6.46 7.59 -10.30
N PHE A 40 -6.00 7.66 -11.56
CA PHE A 40 -6.86 7.96 -12.71
C PHE A 40 -7.66 6.75 -13.17
N THR A 41 -7.04 5.57 -13.22
CA THR A 41 -7.67 4.34 -13.71
C THR A 41 -8.21 3.47 -12.58
N GLY A 42 -7.75 3.69 -11.34
CA GLY A 42 -8.03 2.80 -10.21
C GLY A 42 -7.24 1.49 -10.26
N ASP A 43 -6.25 1.39 -11.14
CA ASP A 43 -5.40 0.20 -11.20
C ASP A 43 -4.55 0.08 -9.94
N VAL A 44 -4.40 -1.15 -9.44
CA VAL A 44 -3.64 -1.48 -8.24
C VAL A 44 -2.75 -2.67 -8.56
N PHE A 45 -1.47 -2.53 -8.28
CA PHE A 45 -0.48 -3.60 -8.30
C PHE A 45 0.13 -3.73 -6.91
N ALA A 46 0.25 -4.96 -6.40
CA ALA A 46 0.67 -5.19 -5.03
C ALA A 46 1.46 -6.49 -4.86
N MET A 47 2.43 -6.48 -3.95
CA MET A 47 3.21 -7.66 -3.58
C MET A 47 3.46 -7.72 -2.07
N LEU A 48 3.41 -8.92 -1.51
CA LEU A 48 3.83 -9.21 -0.14
C LEU A 48 5.30 -9.64 -0.18
N LEU A 49 6.17 -8.91 0.53
CA LEU A 49 7.60 -9.14 0.58
C LEU A 49 8.10 -9.17 2.03
N PRO A 50 9.10 -10.00 2.35
CA PRO A 50 9.58 -10.16 3.73
C PRO A 50 10.33 -8.93 4.26
N HIS A 51 10.97 -8.16 3.39
CA HIS A 51 11.85 -7.06 3.76
C HIS A 51 11.57 -5.79 2.95
N LEU A 52 11.86 -4.64 3.56
CA LEU A 52 11.85 -3.34 2.89
C LEU A 52 13.28 -2.93 2.53
N ASP A 53 13.77 -3.45 1.42
CA ASP A 53 15.11 -3.18 0.92
C ASP A 53 15.14 -2.95 -0.61
N LYS A 54 16.32 -2.61 -1.12
CA LYS A 54 16.53 -2.32 -2.54
C LYS A 54 16.31 -3.55 -3.43
N ALA A 55 16.66 -4.73 -2.95
CA ALA A 55 16.54 -5.97 -3.72
C ALA A 55 15.07 -6.34 -3.90
N GLY A 56 14.29 -6.34 -2.82
CA GLY A 56 12.85 -6.56 -2.84
C GLY A 56 12.13 -5.50 -3.67
N PHE A 57 12.53 -4.23 -3.58
CA PHE A 57 11.96 -3.19 -4.43
C PHE A 57 12.32 -3.37 -5.91
N GLY A 58 13.53 -3.85 -6.24
CA GLY A 58 13.90 -4.18 -7.63
C GLY A 58 13.09 -5.34 -8.23
N VAL A 59 12.73 -6.34 -7.41
CA VAL A 59 11.77 -7.39 -7.81
C VAL A 59 10.40 -6.78 -8.05
N PHE A 60 9.92 -5.92 -7.13
CA PHE A 60 8.65 -5.24 -7.27
C PHE A 60 8.55 -4.41 -8.57
N LEU A 61 9.61 -3.67 -8.93
CA LEU A 61 9.65 -2.88 -10.16
C LEU A 61 9.61 -3.75 -11.42
N ARG A 62 10.28 -4.91 -11.41
CA ARG A 62 10.24 -5.85 -12.53
C ARG A 62 8.83 -6.39 -12.77
N GLU A 63 8.17 -6.84 -11.71
CA GLU A 63 6.82 -7.38 -11.81
C GLU A 63 5.79 -6.29 -12.15
N LEU A 64 5.99 -5.07 -11.64
CA LEU A 64 5.17 -3.92 -12.01
C LEU A 64 5.31 -3.57 -13.49
N GLU A 65 6.53 -3.59 -14.03
CA GLU A 65 6.77 -3.35 -15.45
C GLU A 65 6.06 -4.36 -16.35
N LEU A 66 6.12 -5.65 -16.00
CA LEU A 66 5.39 -6.70 -16.70
C LEU A 66 3.87 -6.47 -16.66
N HIS A 67 3.32 -6.16 -15.48
CA HIS A 67 1.90 -5.84 -15.31
C HIS A 67 1.47 -4.63 -16.17
N LEU A 68 2.29 -3.58 -16.21
CA LEU A 68 2.02 -2.38 -17.03
C LEU A 68 2.06 -2.69 -18.53
N ARG A 69 3.01 -3.52 -18.97
CA ARG A 69 3.11 -3.98 -20.36
C ARG A 69 1.92 -4.82 -20.79
N GLU A 70 1.48 -5.76 -19.95
CA GLU A 70 0.30 -6.60 -20.21
C GLU A 70 -0.97 -5.75 -20.37
N LYS A 71 -1.04 -4.61 -19.67
CA LYS A 71 -2.13 -3.64 -19.80
C LYS A 71 -1.99 -2.66 -20.96
N GLY A 72 -0.89 -2.72 -21.71
CA GLY A 72 -0.60 -1.78 -22.79
C GLY A 72 -0.44 -0.33 -22.29
N ALA A 73 0.08 -0.14 -21.07
CA ALA A 73 0.33 1.19 -20.55
C ALA A 73 1.40 1.91 -21.39
N GLY A 74 1.20 3.22 -21.62
CA GLY A 74 2.19 4.09 -22.24
C GLY A 74 3.31 4.49 -21.27
N PRO A 75 3.95 5.65 -21.48
CA PRO A 75 4.92 6.20 -20.52
C PRO A 75 4.30 6.33 -19.12
N VAL A 76 4.99 5.82 -18.10
CA VAL A 76 4.51 5.83 -16.71
C VAL A 76 5.46 6.63 -15.83
N LEU A 77 4.90 7.60 -15.12
CA LEU A 77 5.56 8.32 -14.04
C LEU A 77 5.20 7.67 -12.69
N LEU A 78 6.20 7.10 -12.01
CA LEU A 78 6.08 6.66 -10.63
C LEU A 78 6.41 7.78 -9.66
N ILE A 79 5.51 8.00 -8.71
CA ILE A 79 5.66 8.99 -7.65
C ILE A 79 5.78 8.24 -6.32
N GLY A 80 6.85 8.53 -5.57
CA GLY A 80 7.10 7.85 -4.29
C GLY A 80 7.87 8.73 -3.31
N ASP A 81 7.93 8.29 -2.05
CA ASP A 81 8.72 8.98 -1.04
C ASP A 81 10.24 8.80 -1.26
N GLY A 82 11.03 9.50 -0.46
CA GLY A 82 12.48 9.41 -0.49
C GLY A 82 13.09 8.24 0.28
N ALA A 83 12.38 7.13 0.50
CA ALA A 83 12.92 5.98 1.20
C ALA A 83 14.18 5.44 0.49
N ALA A 84 15.14 4.93 1.27
CA ALA A 84 16.41 4.42 0.73
C ALA A 84 16.23 3.27 -0.29
N ALA A 85 15.10 2.55 -0.22
CA ALA A 85 14.73 1.53 -1.19
C ALA A 85 14.38 2.11 -2.58
N HIS A 86 13.87 3.35 -2.64
CA HIS A 86 13.45 4.02 -3.87
C HIS A 86 14.60 4.81 -4.53
N THR A 87 15.45 5.49 -3.76
CA THR A 87 16.34 6.53 -4.30
C THR A 87 17.53 6.04 -5.15
N ALA A 88 17.79 4.74 -5.22
CA ALA A 88 18.98 4.19 -5.89
C ALA A 88 18.62 3.02 -6.82
N GLN A 89 17.51 3.14 -7.55
CA GLN A 89 17.05 2.14 -8.50
C GLN A 89 17.41 2.53 -9.94
N PRO A 90 17.69 1.56 -10.81
CA PRO A 90 17.92 1.82 -12.23
C PRO A 90 16.58 1.97 -12.98
N TRP A 91 15.85 3.05 -12.71
CA TRP A 91 14.48 3.29 -13.22
C TRP A 91 14.33 3.11 -14.74
N GLU A 92 15.32 3.57 -15.51
CA GLU A 92 15.37 3.43 -16.97
C GLU A 92 15.34 1.97 -17.44
N GLN A 93 15.91 1.03 -16.68
CA GLN A 93 15.87 -0.40 -17.02
C GLN A 93 14.46 -0.99 -16.96
N TYR A 94 13.56 -0.32 -16.24
CA TYR A 94 12.15 -0.68 -16.14
C TYR A 94 11.27 0.18 -17.06
N GLY A 95 11.84 1.11 -17.84
CA GLY A 95 11.05 2.03 -18.67
C GLY A 95 10.10 2.91 -17.85
N LEU A 96 10.47 3.24 -16.60
CA LEU A 96 9.68 4.03 -15.68
C LEU A 96 10.38 5.36 -15.42
N ASP A 97 9.63 6.46 -15.46
CA ASP A 97 10.08 7.73 -14.91
C ASP A 97 9.82 7.74 -13.41
N TRP A 98 10.70 8.37 -12.63
CA TRP A 98 10.54 8.47 -11.18
C TRP A 98 10.61 9.91 -10.69
N GLN A 99 9.65 10.27 -9.83
CA GLN A 99 9.64 11.53 -9.12
C GLN A 99 9.48 11.33 -7.61
N ARG A 100 10.34 12.02 -6.87
CA ARG A 100 10.31 12.02 -5.42
C ARG A 100 9.28 13.02 -4.89
N LEU A 101 8.48 12.59 -3.93
CA LEU A 101 7.62 13.48 -3.14
C LEU A 101 8.43 14.37 -2.19
N PRO A 102 7.90 15.56 -1.84
CA PRO A 102 8.45 16.35 -0.74
C PRO A 102 8.63 15.51 0.52
N THR A 103 9.75 15.73 1.20
CA THR A 103 10.08 14.97 2.42
C THR A 103 9.03 15.23 3.50
N ALA A 104 8.62 14.17 4.20
CA ALA A 104 7.67 14.22 5.31
C ALA A 104 6.25 14.75 4.95
N CYS A 105 5.82 14.57 3.70
CA CYS A 105 4.46 14.89 3.23
C CYS A 105 3.66 13.62 2.83
N PRO A 106 3.36 12.70 3.77
CA PRO A 106 2.60 11.48 3.47
C PRO A 106 1.18 11.76 2.96
N GLU A 107 0.58 12.90 3.31
CA GLU A 107 -0.72 13.35 2.83
C GLU A 107 -0.77 13.58 1.31
N LEU A 108 0.39 13.74 0.67
CA LEU A 108 0.51 13.85 -0.78
C LEU A 108 0.64 12.49 -1.49
N ASN A 109 0.67 11.38 -0.74
CA ASN A 109 0.81 10.05 -1.29
C ASN A 109 -0.53 9.29 -1.25
N PRO A 110 -1.20 9.07 -2.39
CA PRO A 110 -2.45 8.31 -2.43
C PRO A 110 -2.33 6.87 -1.91
N VAL A 111 -1.14 6.26 -2.00
CA VAL A 111 -0.89 4.92 -1.45
C VAL A 111 -1.03 4.90 0.08
N GLU A 112 -0.68 5.98 0.78
CA GLU A 112 -0.88 6.05 2.23
C GLU A 112 -2.36 6.04 2.59
N ARG A 113 -3.21 6.74 1.82
CA ARG A 113 -4.67 6.69 1.99
C ARG A 113 -5.22 5.29 1.73
N PHE A 114 -4.70 4.59 0.73
CA PHE A 114 -5.05 3.19 0.47
C PHE A 114 -4.63 2.28 1.65
N PHE A 115 -3.42 2.46 2.19
CA PHE A 115 -2.97 1.73 3.38
C PHE A 115 -3.83 2.02 4.61
N GLU A 116 -4.33 3.24 4.79
CA GLU A 116 -5.25 3.53 5.89
C GLU A 116 -6.56 2.74 5.81
N GLU A 117 -7.11 2.54 4.60
CA GLU A 117 -8.27 1.68 4.39
C GLU A 117 -7.97 0.23 4.76
N LEU A 118 -6.85 -0.33 4.29
CA LEU A 118 -6.44 -1.68 4.66
C LEU A 118 -6.25 -1.83 6.18
N ARG A 119 -5.67 -0.81 6.84
CA ARG A 119 -5.49 -0.80 8.30
C ARG A 119 -6.80 -0.75 9.07
N LYS A 120 -7.93 -0.32 8.49
CA LYS A 120 -9.23 -0.40 9.19
C LYS A 120 -9.62 -1.86 9.43
N TRP A 121 -9.28 -2.74 8.50
CA TRP A 121 -9.57 -4.16 8.58
C TRP A 121 -8.60 -4.90 9.50
N THR A 122 -7.32 -4.53 9.54
CA THR A 122 -6.34 -5.20 10.42
C THR A 122 -6.32 -4.66 11.85
N ALA A 123 -6.83 -3.45 12.08
CA ALA A 123 -6.84 -2.84 13.40
C ALA A 123 -7.72 -3.60 14.40
N ASN A 124 -7.28 -3.63 15.66
CA ASN A 124 -7.95 -4.32 16.78
C ASN A 124 -8.14 -5.83 16.58
N GLN A 125 -7.40 -6.44 15.65
CA GLN A 125 -7.36 -7.89 15.45
C GLN A 125 -6.06 -8.49 16.03
N VAL A 126 -6.13 -9.76 16.43
CA VAL A 126 -4.97 -10.56 16.84
C VAL A 126 -4.76 -11.63 15.79
N PHE A 127 -3.56 -11.66 15.20
CA PHE A 127 -3.16 -12.68 14.24
C PHE A 127 -2.23 -13.69 14.91
N ALA A 128 -2.42 -14.98 14.61
CA ALA A 128 -1.60 -16.06 15.16
C ALA A 128 -0.18 -16.09 14.56
N ASP A 129 -0.07 -15.76 13.27
CA ASP A 129 1.14 -15.81 12.46
C ASP A 129 1.01 -14.82 11.28
N LEU A 130 2.07 -14.73 10.46
CA LEU A 130 2.06 -13.90 9.25
C LEU A 130 1.06 -14.39 8.20
N GLN A 131 0.85 -15.71 8.06
CA GLN A 131 -0.03 -16.26 7.03
C GLN A 131 -1.48 -15.79 7.21
N GLN A 132 -1.95 -15.64 8.45
CA GLN A 132 -3.31 -15.14 8.72
C GLN A 132 -3.50 -13.70 8.24
N ILE A 133 -2.55 -12.81 8.52
CA ILE A 133 -2.64 -11.41 8.08
C ILE A 133 -2.39 -11.28 6.57
N GLU A 134 -1.51 -12.09 5.99
CA GLU A 134 -1.25 -12.14 4.54
C GLU A 134 -2.50 -12.54 3.77
N LYS A 135 -3.21 -13.61 4.18
CA LYS A 135 -4.48 -14.03 3.57
C LYS A 135 -5.53 -12.93 3.61
N LEU A 136 -5.66 -12.25 4.76
CA LEU A 136 -6.55 -11.11 4.90
C LEU A 136 -6.17 -9.98 3.94
N LEU A 137 -4.90 -9.55 3.93
CA LEU A 137 -4.44 -8.49 3.04
C LEU A 137 -4.60 -8.85 1.57
N GLU A 138 -4.28 -10.08 1.18
CA GLU A 138 -4.46 -10.57 -0.19
C GLU A 138 -5.93 -10.48 -0.62
N SER A 139 -6.86 -10.99 0.20
CA SER A 139 -8.29 -10.92 -0.09
C SER A 139 -8.79 -9.47 -0.23
N LEU A 140 -8.36 -8.56 0.66
CA LEU A 140 -8.74 -7.15 0.62
C LEU A 140 -8.21 -6.47 -0.64
N VAL A 141 -6.93 -6.66 -0.95
CA VAL A 141 -6.28 -6.05 -2.12
C VAL A 141 -6.91 -6.58 -3.41
N ARG A 142 -7.14 -7.89 -3.53
CA ARG A 142 -7.88 -8.48 -4.67
C ARG A 142 -9.29 -7.90 -4.81
N GLY A 143 -9.97 -7.66 -3.69
CA GLY A 143 -11.28 -7.00 -3.68
C GLY A 143 -11.23 -5.57 -4.24
N TYR A 144 -10.19 -4.79 -3.89
CA TYR A 144 -9.99 -3.45 -4.45
C TYR A 144 -9.57 -3.46 -5.92
N MET A 145 -8.74 -4.43 -6.35
CA MET A 145 -8.36 -4.60 -7.77
C MET A 145 -9.58 -4.83 -8.67
N GLN A 146 -10.66 -5.41 -8.14
CA GLN A 146 -11.93 -5.62 -8.85
C GLN A 146 -12.87 -4.41 -8.81
N GLN A 147 -12.52 -3.35 -8.07
CA GLN A 147 -13.36 -2.18 -7.84
C GLN A 147 -12.59 -0.88 -8.15
N PRO A 148 -12.20 -0.66 -9.43
CA PRO A 148 -11.38 0.49 -9.81
C PRO A 148 -12.02 1.84 -9.44
N GLU A 149 -13.35 1.97 -9.53
CA GLU A 149 -14.03 3.21 -9.12
C GLU A 149 -13.91 3.50 -7.62
N ALA A 150 -13.91 2.46 -6.77
CA ALA A 150 -13.68 2.64 -5.34
C ALA A 150 -12.23 3.10 -5.06
N VAL A 151 -11.26 2.58 -5.81
CA VAL A 151 -9.85 3.01 -5.72
C VAL A 151 -9.72 4.46 -6.16
N LYS A 152 -10.33 4.86 -7.27
CA LYS A 152 -10.34 6.25 -7.76
C LYS A 152 -10.94 7.20 -6.73
N GLN A 153 -12.12 6.89 -6.20
CA GLN A 153 -12.76 7.69 -5.16
C GLN A 153 -11.88 7.87 -3.92
N LEU A 154 -11.06 6.87 -3.61
CA LEU A 154 -10.17 6.89 -2.45
C LEU A 154 -8.88 7.67 -2.70
N THR A 155 -8.34 7.62 -3.92
CA THR A 155 -6.94 8.00 -4.21
C THR A 155 -6.79 9.18 -5.17
N LEU A 156 -7.83 9.51 -5.94
CA LEU A 156 -7.82 10.64 -6.87
C LEU A 156 -8.05 11.96 -6.12
N PHE A 157 -6.99 12.47 -5.50
CA PHE A 157 -7.04 13.71 -4.75
C PHE A 157 -7.30 14.92 -5.66
N PRO A 158 -7.93 15.99 -5.16
CA PRO A 158 -8.30 17.15 -5.98
C PRO A 158 -7.13 17.82 -6.71
N TYR A 159 -5.91 17.77 -6.17
CA TYR A 159 -4.73 18.33 -6.84
C TYR A 159 -4.18 17.43 -7.95
N ILE A 160 -4.36 16.10 -7.84
CA ILE A 160 -3.96 15.14 -8.87
C ILE A 160 -4.91 15.25 -10.07
N ALA A 161 -6.20 15.40 -9.80
CA ALA A 161 -7.22 15.55 -10.84
C ALA A 161 -7.03 16.80 -11.72
N LYS A 162 -6.29 17.82 -11.24
CA LYS A 162 -6.01 19.06 -11.98
C LYS A 162 -4.79 18.98 -12.89
N CYS A 163 -4.03 17.88 -12.85
CA CYS A 163 -2.83 17.69 -13.66
C CYS A 163 -3.11 17.11 -15.06
N VAL A 164 -4.40 16.90 -15.39
CA VAL A 164 -4.91 16.46 -16.71
C VAL A 164 -5.67 17.62 -17.33
#